data_AF-A0A4R4D1P0-F1
#
_entry.id   AF-A0A4R4D1P0-F1
#
_cell.length_a   1.000
_cell.length_b   1.000
_cell.length_c   1.000
_cell.angle_alpha   90.00
_cell.angle_beta   90.00
_cell.angle_gamma   90.00
#
_symmetry.space_group_name_H-M   'P 1'
#
loop_
_entity.id
_entity.type
_entity.pdbx_description
1 polymer ?
#
loop_
_entity_poly.entity_id
_entity_poly.type
_entity_poly.pdbx_seq_one_letter_code
_entity_poly.pdbx_strand_id
1 'polypeptide(L)'
;MSVNAREEQYEHVELFGKPALFTNSRIDRDTVPKGFYCYDLRGSDYDPGRPVTVESHVAINHAGAILTPEPVTIPKEGFRRLRGKLNFLGECLTLPDFCEEHGLDLAPDNRKFILRPASPDEAGLFYSQDKKDAEIGTVGHLRADFGHGGNEFWHTWWPHNGDELNTPEFKVELQEFVDELRKSGPLRSLSSMSGYCCDHNAGKLDDGSSGGYGYIAESENYRYCLRCTPIQGDYNAYLYIYDKRQQELRMKNEAPKQDYGLTAAGKQQLQNAADGTLPHSYSWFVFQDYNLPDEKLTGDLTLSEAIRLYNETDSGNKRLGVTKDEIATVDFVITLDGKQQFTDDYTHLASFSSDAAIAEAVETLRHEIAEQTPDQGMTMGGMQLG
;
A
#
# COMPACT_ATOMS: atom_id res chain seq x y z
N MET A 1 17.69 -13.52 -8.17
CA MET A 1 16.41 -13.31 -7.48
C MET A 1 15.44 -14.38 -7.95
N SER A 2 14.85 -15.09 -7.00
CA SER A 2 13.73 -16.00 -7.20
C SER A 2 12.40 -15.25 -7.13
N VAL A 3 11.36 -15.80 -7.75
CA VAL A 3 9.99 -15.28 -7.77
C VAL A 3 9.05 -16.27 -7.09
N ASN A 4 7.96 -15.75 -6.52
CA ASN A 4 6.94 -16.57 -5.88
C ASN A 4 6.14 -17.34 -6.95
N ALA A 5 6.13 -18.67 -6.84
CA ALA A 5 5.50 -19.55 -7.82
C ALA A 5 4.01 -19.28 -8.01
N ARG A 6 3.33 -18.72 -6.99
CA ARG A 6 1.89 -18.47 -6.97
C ARG A 6 1.49 -17.10 -7.50
N GLU A 7 2.44 -16.17 -7.59
CA GLU A 7 2.20 -14.76 -7.96
C GLU A 7 2.80 -14.40 -9.32
N GLU A 8 3.73 -15.21 -9.83
CA GLU A 8 4.39 -14.99 -11.11
C GLU A 8 3.43 -15.14 -12.30
N GLN A 9 3.66 -14.35 -13.34
CA GLN A 9 3.09 -14.57 -14.66
C GLN A 9 4.02 -15.41 -15.51
N TYR A 10 3.48 -16.49 -16.06
CA TYR A 10 4.24 -17.46 -16.83
C TYR A 10 3.87 -17.39 -18.30
N GLU A 11 4.82 -17.75 -19.15
CA GLU A 11 4.50 -18.14 -20.52
C GLU A 11 3.97 -19.57 -20.51
N HIS A 12 2.84 -19.81 -21.17
CA HIS A 12 2.31 -21.15 -21.34
C HIS A 12 3.15 -21.90 -22.39
N VAL A 13 3.64 -23.09 -22.01
CA VAL A 13 4.52 -23.90 -22.84
C VAL A 13 4.12 -25.37 -22.81
N GLU A 14 4.56 -26.12 -23.82
CA GLU A 14 4.56 -27.58 -23.77
C GLU A 14 5.98 -28.10 -23.56
N LEU A 15 6.19 -28.84 -22.47
CA LEU A 15 7.42 -29.54 -22.19
C LEU A 15 7.24 -31.04 -22.43
N PHE A 16 7.99 -31.61 -23.38
CA PHE A 16 7.86 -33.02 -23.79
C PHE A 16 6.44 -33.42 -24.22
N GLY A 17 5.67 -32.48 -24.77
CA GLY A 17 4.28 -32.68 -25.21
C GLY A 17 3.27 -32.69 -24.05
N LYS A 18 3.63 -32.10 -22.91
CA LYS A 18 2.75 -31.92 -21.75
C LYS A 18 2.67 -30.44 -21.38
N PRO A 19 1.51 -29.95 -20.94
CA PRO A 19 1.34 -28.55 -20.55
C PRO A 19 2.21 -28.21 -19.35
N ALA A 20 2.80 -27.02 -19.38
CA ALA A 20 3.73 -26.53 -18.37
C ALA A 20 3.79 -25.00 -18.40
N LEU A 21 4.34 -24.42 -17.34
CA LEU A 21 4.51 -22.97 -17.20
C LEU A 21 6.00 -22.63 -17.21
N PHE A 22 6.39 -21.62 -17.98
CA PHE A 22 7.76 -21.15 -18.09
C PHE A 22 7.91 -19.73 -17.57
N THR A 23 9.04 -19.45 -16.91
CA THR A 23 9.48 -18.08 -16.62
C THR A 23 10.99 -17.97 -16.81
N ASN A 24 11.48 -16.80 -17.22
CA ASN A 24 12.91 -16.50 -17.28
C ASN A 24 13.53 -16.39 -15.87
N SER A 25 12.71 -16.08 -14.87
CA SER A 25 13.11 -15.98 -13.47
C SER A 25 13.37 -17.34 -12.85
N ARG A 26 14.13 -17.37 -11.74
CA ARG A 26 14.16 -18.56 -10.87
C ARG A 26 12.88 -18.60 -10.06
N ILE A 27 12.34 -19.79 -9.79
CA ILE A 27 11.17 -19.95 -8.91
C ILE A 27 11.65 -20.29 -7.50
N ASP A 28 11.10 -19.62 -6.48
CA ASP A 28 11.27 -20.01 -5.09
C ASP A 28 10.60 -21.38 -4.86
N ARG A 29 11.43 -22.40 -4.63
CA ARG A 29 10.97 -23.79 -4.50
C ARG A 29 10.07 -23.99 -3.28
N ASP A 30 10.16 -23.14 -2.26
CA ASP A 30 9.33 -23.22 -1.05
C ASP A 30 7.90 -22.66 -1.28
N THR A 31 7.69 -21.94 -2.38
CA THR A 31 6.37 -21.41 -2.78
C THR A 31 5.63 -22.34 -3.74
N VAL A 32 6.29 -23.38 -4.26
CA VAL A 32 5.71 -24.32 -5.22
C VAL A 32 4.56 -25.10 -4.58
N PRO A 33 3.34 -25.07 -5.14
CA PRO A 33 2.21 -25.80 -4.56
C PRO A 33 2.41 -27.31 -4.59
N LYS A 34 1.82 -28.00 -3.60
CA LYS A 34 1.74 -29.46 -3.64
C LYS A 34 1.04 -29.91 -4.93
N GLY A 35 1.60 -30.93 -5.58
CA GLY A 35 1.13 -31.43 -6.87
C GLY A 35 1.89 -30.86 -8.06
N PHE A 36 2.66 -29.78 -7.88
CA PHE A 36 3.54 -29.23 -8.90
C PHE A 36 5.00 -29.58 -8.67
N TYR A 37 5.75 -29.62 -9.76
CA TYR A 37 7.18 -29.92 -9.79
C TYR A 37 7.90 -28.80 -10.55
N CYS A 38 8.95 -28.28 -9.94
CA CYS A 38 9.77 -27.22 -10.51
C CYS A 38 11.13 -27.75 -10.97
N TYR A 39 11.57 -27.32 -12.14
CA TYR A 39 12.85 -27.66 -12.74
C TYR A 39 13.50 -26.39 -13.32
N ASP A 40 14.82 -26.41 -13.42
CA ASP A 40 15.57 -25.33 -14.09
C ASP A 40 15.92 -25.76 -15.51
N LEU A 41 15.91 -24.81 -16.43
CA LEU A 41 16.44 -24.94 -17.77
C LEU A 41 17.87 -24.42 -17.82
N ARG A 42 18.79 -25.23 -18.34
CA ARG A 42 20.15 -24.78 -18.63
C ARG A 42 20.28 -24.43 -20.11
N GLY A 43 20.87 -23.26 -20.36
CA GLY A 43 21.27 -22.79 -21.68
C GLY A 43 22.57 -23.42 -22.16
N SER A 44 22.87 -23.24 -23.45
CA SER A 44 24.14 -23.73 -24.00
C SER A 44 25.32 -22.84 -23.61
N ASP A 45 26.55 -23.37 -23.70
CA ASP A 45 27.76 -22.58 -23.40
C ASP A 45 27.98 -21.42 -24.37
N TYR A 46 27.45 -21.52 -25.60
CA TYR A 46 27.57 -20.49 -26.64
C TYR A 46 26.42 -19.48 -26.61
N ASP A 47 25.27 -19.89 -26.07
CA ASP A 47 24.06 -19.10 -25.94
C ASP A 47 23.35 -19.52 -24.64
N PRO A 48 23.63 -18.84 -23.51
CA PRO A 48 23.04 -19.13 -22.21
C PRO A 48 21.52 -18.89 -22.16
N GLY A 49 20.98 -18.10 -23.10
CA GLY A 49 19.55 -17.81 -23.19
C GLY A 49 18.75 -18.90 -23.91
N ARG A 50 19.42 -19.84 -24.59
CA ARG A 50 18.77 -20.93 -25.34
C ARG A 50 18.74 -22.24 -24.56
N PRO A 51 17.59 -22.67 -24.01
CA PRO A 51 17.47 -23.91 -23.25
C PRO A 51 17.91 -25.15 -24.05
N VAL A 52 18.74 -26.00 -23.44
CA VAL A 52 19.19 -27.27 -24.01
C VAL A 52 18.87 -28.48 -23.13
N THR A 53 18.83 -28.29 -21.80
CA THR A 53 18.54 -29.34 -20.82
C THR A 53 17.56 -28.86 -19.76
N VAL A 54 16.81 -29.82 -19.20
CA VAL A 54 16.02 -29.68 -17.97
C VAL A 54 16.77 -30.40 -16.86
N GLU A 55 16.95 -29.73 -15.73
CA GLU A 55 17.68 -30.25 -14.56
C GLU A 55 16.89 -29.92 -13.29
N SER A 56 17.15 -30.64 -12.19
CA SER A 56 16.49 -30.31 -10.90
C SER A 56 16.89 -28.93 -10.39
N HIS A 57 18.16 -28.53 -10.60
CA HIS A 57 18.69 -27.22 -10.24
C HIS A 57 19.89 -26.88 -11.14
N VAL A 58 19.96 -25.62 -11.61
CA VAL A 58 21.02 -25.13 -12.50
C VAL A 58 21.70 -23.93 -11.87
N ALA A 59 22.96 -24.08 -11.45
CA ALA A 59 23.75 -22.97 -10.91
C ALA A 59 24.29 -22.02 -12.00
N ILE A 60 24.84 -22.58 -13.08
CA ILE A 60 25.50 -21.84 -14.18
C ILE A 60 24.71 -22.03 -15.48
N ASN A 61 24.62 -20.96 -16.27
CA ASN A 61 23.87 -20.88 -17.53
C ASN A 61 22.37 -21.14 -17.35
N HIS A 62 21.75 -20.54 -16.33
CA HIS A 62 20.30 -20.62 -16.15
C HIS A 62 19.57 -19.86 -17.25
N ALA A 63 18.74 -20.56 -18.01
CA ALA A 63 17.94 -20.01 -19.11
C ALA A 63 16.48 -19.74 -18.71
N GLY A 64 16.02 -20.29 -17.59
CA GLY A 64 14.66 -20.12 -17.08
C GLY A 64 14.26 -21.27 -16.17
N ALA A 65 13.08 -21.21 -15.60
CA ALA A 65 12.48 -22.26 -14.78
C ALA A 65 11.17 -22.75 -15.42
N ILE A 66 10.84 -24.02 -15.18
CA ILE A 66 9.57 -24.62 -15.59
C ILE A 66 8.86 -25.20 -14.39
N LEU A 67 7.55 -24.94 -14.33
CA LEU A 67 6.61 -25.58 -13.42
C LEU A 67 5.73 -26.57 -14.18
N THR A 68 5.60 -27.79 -13.67
CA THR A 68 4.85 -28.89 -14.31
C THR A 68 3.90 -29.55 -13.30
N PRO A 69 2.68 -29.95 -13.71
CA PRO A 69 1.78 -30.74 -12.86
C PRO A 69 2.19 -32.23 -12.80
N GLU A 70 3.03 -32.67 -13.74
CA GLU A 70 3.55 -34.04 -13.80
C GLU A 70 5.08 -34.06 -13.73
N PRO A 71 5.68 -34.99 -12.96
CA PRO A 71 7.12 -35.01 -12.78
C PRO A 71 7.85 -35.36 -14.08
N VAL A 72 8.91 -34.60 -14.37
CA VAL A 72 9.81 -34.88 -15.47
C VAL A 72 10.80 -35.96 -15.04
N THR A 73 10.85 -37.07 -15.77
CA THR A 73 11.87 -38.11 -15.52
C THR A 73 13.27 -37.57 -15.86
N ILE A 74 14.09 -37.32 -14.83
CA ILE A 74 15.51 -36.94 -14.98
C ILE A 74 16.39 -38.19 -14.88
N PRO A 75 17.22 -38.51 -15.89
CA PRO A 75 18.17 -39.62 -15.84
C PRO A 75 19.19 -39.49 -14.69
N LYS A 76 19.90 -40.59 -14.39
CA LYS A 76 20.99 -40.61 -13.39
C LYS A 76 22.11 -39.61 -13.65
N GLU A 77 22.26 -39.18 -14.91
CA GLU A 77 23.21 -38.16 -15.35
C GLU A 77 22.86 -36.75 -14.82
N GLY A 78 21.68 -36.55 -14.23
CA GLY A 78 21.27 -35.31 -13.57
C GLY A 78 20.54 -34.31 -14.48
N PHE A 79 20.47 -34.58 -15.78
CA PHE A 79 19.81 -33.71 -16.75
C PHE A 79 19.07 -34.50 -17.84
N ARG A 80 18.02 -33.91 -18.40
CA ARG A 80 17.32 -34.42 -19.58
C ARG A 80 17.44 -33.43 -20.73
N ARG A 81 17.95 -33.88 -21.88
CA ARG A 81 18.05 -33.03 -23.08
C ARG A 81 16.66 -32.73 -23.64
N LEU A 82 16.40 -31.45 -23.93
CA LEU A 82 15.15 -30.99 -24.54
C LEU A 82 14.96 -31.51 -25.96
N ARG A 83 16.01 -31.45 -26.79
CA ARG A 83 15.98 -31.84 -28.21
C ARG A 83 14.80 -31.21 -28.97
N GLY A 84 14.54 -29.93 -28.73
CA GLY A 84 13.44 -29.19 -29.36
C GLY A 84 12.04 -29.50 -28.80
N LYS A 85 11.95 -30.22 -27.68
CA LYS A 85 10.67 -30.55 -27.02
C LYS A 85 10.25 -29.54 -25.95
N LEU A 86 10.51 -28.26 -26.22
CA LEU A 86 10.00 -27.12 -25.48
C LEU A 86 9.33 -26.22 -26.51
N ASN A 87 8.02 -26.07 -26.43
CA ASN A 87 7.22 -25.30 -27.38
C ASN A 87 6.52 -24.16 -26.65
N PHE A 88 6.64 -22.94 -27.15
CA PHE A 88 6.00 -21.76 -26.57
C PHE A 88 4.67 -21.52 -27.25
N LEU A 89 3.59 -21.41 -26.46
CA LEU A 89 2.23 -21.26 -26.98
C LEU A 89 1.85 -19.79 -27.22
N GLY A 90 2.63 -18.85 -26.66
CA GLY A 90 2.52 -17.42 -26.94
C GLY A 90 1.49 -16.68 -26.09
N GLU A 91 0.88 -17.37 -25.12
CA GLU A 91 -0.01 -16.78 -24.13
C GLU A 91 0.66 -16.76 -22.74
N CYS A 92 0.30 -15.76 -21.94
CA CYS A 92 0.73 -15.67 -20.55
C CYS A 92 -0.41 -16.08 -19.63
N LEU A 93 -0.11 -16.92 -18.65
CA LEU A 93 -1.06 -17.44 -17.67
C LEU A 93 -0.53 -17.26 -16.25
N THR A 94 -1.43 -17.05 -15.31
CA THR A 94 -1.13 -17.25 -13.89
C THR A 94 -1.27 -18.74 -13.55
N LEU A 95 -0.69 -19.16 -12.41
CA LEU A 95 -0.85 -20.55 -11.95
C LEU A 95 -2.31 -20.95 -11.71
N PRO A 96 -3.20 -20.10 -11.13
CA PRO A 96 -4.64 -20.36 -11.09
C PRO A 96 -5.28 -20.58 -12.46
N ASP A 97 -5.01 -19.71 -13.44
CA ASP A 97 -5.61 -19.82 -14.78
C ASP A 97 -5.21 -21.14 -15.46
N PHE A 98 -3.93 -21.51 -15.36
CA PHE A 98 -3.41 -22.79 -15.85
C PHE A 98 -4.10 -23.98 -15.17
N CYS A 99 -4.36 -23.89 -13.87
CA CYS A 99 -5.07 -24.95 -13.15
C CYS A 99 -6.52 -25.07 -13.62
N GLU A 100 -7.21 -23.95 -13.83
CA GLU A 100 -8.59 -23.93 -14.35
C GLU A 100 -8.66 -24.54 -15.76
N GLU A 101 -7.77 -24.13 -16.66
CA GLU A 101 -7.73 -24.61 -18.05
C GLU A 101 -7.50 -26.14 -18.14
N HIS A 102 -6.67 -26.68 -17.25
CA HIS A 102 -6.31 -28.10 -17.25
C HIS A 102 -7.07 -28.94 -16.21
N GLY A 103 -8.06 -28.36 -15.51
CA GLY A 103 -8.86 -29.06 -14.50
C GLY A 103 -8.03 -29.61 -13.34
N LEU A 104 -7.03 -28.85 -12.89
CA LEU A 104 -6.13 -29.20 -11.79
C LEU A 104 -6.56 -28.51 -10.49
N ASP A 105 -6.47 -29.23 -9.37
CA ASP A 105 -6.71 -28.65 -8.06
C ASP A 105 -5.46 -27.90 -7.57
N LEU A 106 -5.56 -26.58 -7.43
CA LEU A 106 -4.51 -25.78 -6.82
C LEU A 106 -4.63 -25.82 -5.29
N ALA A 107 -3.70 -26.52 -4.63
CA ALA A 107 -3.66 -26.56 -3.17
C ALA A 107 -3.52 -25.13 -2.59
N PRO A 108 -4.26 -24.76 -1.53
CA PRO A 108 -4.13 -23.46 -0.90
C PRO A 108 -2.73 -23.28 -0.30
N ASP A 109 -2.28 -22.03 -0.20
CA ASP A 109 -1.09 -21.70 0.57
C ASP A 109 -1.46 -21.61 2.05
N ASN A 110 -0.99 -22.58 2.83
CA ASN A 110 -1.27 -22.66 4.27
C ASN A 110 -0.10 -22.10 5.11
N ARG A 111 0.89 -21.46 4.48
CA ARG A 111 2.00 -20.82 5.20
C ARG A 111 1.47 -19.60 5.93
N LYS A 112 1.74 -19.52 7.23
CA LYS A 112 1.37 -18.37 8.05
C LYS A 112 2.45 -17.28 7.99
N PHE A 113 3.71 -17.67 7.79
CA PHE A 113 4.86 -16.77 7.90
C PHE A 113 5.68 -16.76 6.61
N ILE A 114 5.28 -15.88 5.68
CA ILE A 114 5.97 -15.69 4.41
C ILE A 114 7.13 -14.71 4.61
N LEU A 115 8.36 -15.19 4.43
CA LEU A 115 9.56 -14.37 4.51
C LEU A 115 9.73 -13.56 3.21
N ARG A 116 9.88 -12.25 3.35
CA ARG A 116 10.32 -11.35 2.28
C ARG A 116 11.71 -10.78 2.59
N PRO A 117 12.52 -10.42 1.59
CA PRO A 117 13.75 -9.67 1.83
C PRO A 117 13.44 -8.32 2.50
N ALA A 118 14.33 -7.90 3.40
CA ALA A 118 14.26 -6.58 4.00
C ALA A 118 14.63 -5.49 3.00
N SER A 119 14.01 -4.31 3.10
CA SER A 119 14.48 -3.12 2.40
C SER A 119 15.70 -2.51 3.13
N PRO A 120 16.48 -1.64 2.45
CA PRO A 120 17.59 -0.94 3.10
C PRO A 120 17.19 -0.14 4.36
N ASP A 121 15.99 0.45 4.36
CA ASP A 121 15.47 1.24 5.49
C ASP A 121 15.11 0.38 6.70
N GLU A 122 14.93 -0.93 6.50
CA GLU A 122 14.61 -1.90 7.55
C GLU A 122 15.85 -2.52 8.20
N ALA A 123 17.06 -2.21 7.71
CA ALA A 123 18.32 -2.81 8.19
C ALA A 123 18.53 -2.63 9.71
N GLY A 124 18.09 -1.51 10.27
CA GLY A 124 18.17 -1.23 11.70
C GLY A 124 17.36 -2.20 12.58
N LEU A 125 16.33 -2.85 12.02
CA LEU A 125 15.46 -3.79 12.76
C LEU A 125 16.09 -5.16 13.02
N PHE A 126 17.29 -5.42 12.49
CA PHE A 126 18.01 -6.68 12.68
C PHE A 126 19.05 -6.62 13.81
N TYR A 127 19.02 -5.54 14.59
CA TYR A 127 20.02 -5.22 15.62
C TYR A 127 19.35 -4.66 16.87
N SER A 128 19.93 -4.96 18.03
CA SER A 128 19.49 -4.36 19.30
C SER A 128 19.60 -2.84 19.23
N GLN A 129 18.51 -2.18 19.60
CA GLN A 129 18.42 -0.73 19.69
C GLN A 129 17.91 -0.35 21.09
N ASP A 130 18.63 -0.75 22.14
CA ASP A 130 18.17 -0.70 23.54
C ASP A 130 17.57 0.66 23.98
N LYS A 131 18.04 1.76 23.38
CA LYS A 131 17.54 3.12 23.66
C LYS A 131 16.17 3.42 23.05
N LYS A 132 15.73 2.63 22.06
CA LYS A 132 14.51 2.75 21.28
C LYS A 132 13.58 1.55 21.41
N ASP A 133 13.94 0.53 22.18
CA ASP A 133 13.15 -0.70 22.31
C ASP A 133 11.69 -0.43 22.64
N ALA A 134 11.45 0.52 23.53
CA ALA A 134 10.12 0.97 23.88
C ALA A 134 9.45 1.60 22.65
N GLU A 135 10.07 2.63 22.05
CA GLU A 135 9.58 3.39 20.89
C GLU A 135 9.13 2.49 19.74
N ILE A 136 9.96 1.51 19.37
CA ILE A 136 9.70 0.62 18.24
C ILE A 136 8.95 -0.67 18.63
N GLY A 137 8.50 -0.79 19.89
CA GLY A 137 7.67 -1.91 20.36
C GLY A 137 8.38 -3.27 20.39
N THR A 138 9.67 -3.29 20.72
CA THR A 138 10.49 -4.52 20.73
C THR A 138 10.04 -5.48 21.82
N VAL A 139 9.62 -6.69 21.45
CA VAL A 139 9.25 -7.76 22.40
C VAL A 139 10.50 -8.39 22.99
N GLY A 140 11.43 -8.72 22.11
CA GLY A 140 12.73 -9.28 22.47
C GLY A 140 13.45 -9.81 21.25
N HIS A 141 14.56 -10.51 21.49
CA HIS A 141 15.26 -11.19 20.41
C HIS A 141 15.71 -12.60 20.80
N LEU A 142 15.76 -13.46 19.80
CA LEU A 142 16.25 -14.82 19.89
C LEU A 142 17.51 -14.96 19.04
N ARG A 143 18.55 -15.55 19.64
CA ARG A 143 19.76 -15.95 18.92
C ARG A 143 19.80 -17.47 18.86
N ALA A 144 20.07 -18.05 17.70
CA ALA A 144 20.17 -19.49 17.52
C ALA A 144 21.35 -19.92 16.64
N ASP A 145 21.80 -21.16 16.84
CA ASP A 145 22.79 -21.86 16.03
C ASP A 145 22.37 -23.30 15.71
N PHE A 146 22.96 -23.86 14.66
CA PHE A 146 22.66 -25.22 14.21
C PHE A 146 23.60 -26.28 14.78
N GLY A 147 24.36 -25.98 15.84
CA GLY A 147 25.35 -26.90 16.41
C GLY A 147 26.46 -27.30 15.44
N HIS A 148 27.28 -28.27 15.87
CA HIS A 148 28.38 -28.77 15.04
C HIS A 148 27.88 -29.59 13.83
N GLY A 149 26.75 -30.29 13.99
CA GLY A 149 26.16 -31.14 12.96
C GLY A 149 25.33 -30.38 11.92
N GLY A 150 25.04 -29.10 12.15
CA GLY A 150 24.31 -28.25 11.23
C GLY A 150 22.79 -28.53 11.18
N ASN A 151 22.27 -29.34 12.10
CA ASN A 151 20.85 -29.74 12.14
C ASN A 151 20.16 -29.45 13.48
N GLU A 152 20.92 -29.03 14.49
CA GLU A 152 20.43 -28.68 15.81
C GLU A 152 19.73 -27.30 15.81
N PHE A 153 19.23 -26.85 16.95
CA PHE A 153 18.68 -25.50 17.12
C PHE A 153 18.83 -25.04 18.56
N TRP A 154 20.07 -24.72 18.90
CA TRP A 154 20.38 -24.18 20.22
C TRP A 154 20.03 -22.71 20.19
N HIS A 155 19.19 -22.25 21.12
CA HIS A 155 18.75 -20.87 21.13
C HIS A 155 18.81 -20.24 22.52
N THR A 156 18.93 -18.92 22.55
CA THR A 156 18.88 -18.10 23.76
C THR A 156 17.91 -16.95 23.52
N TRP A 157 16.97 -16.75 24.45
CA TRP A 157 16.05 -15.62 24.45
C TRP A 157 16.62 -14.46 25.25
N TRP A 158 16.47 -13.25 24.73
CA TRP A 158 16.83 -12.01 25.37
C TRP A 158 15.58 -11.13 25.47
N PRO A 159 15.10 -10.85 26.69
CA PRO A 159 13.91 -10.03 26.88
C PRO A 159 14.22 -8.55 26.67
N HIS A 160 13.27 -7.82 26.11
CA HIS A 160 13.31 -6.35 26.00
C HIS A 160 12.11 -5.75 26.76
N ASN A 161 12.12 -4.44 27.00
CA ASN A 161 11.01 -3.73 27.67
C ASN A 161 10.57 -4.39 29.00
N GLY A 162 11.52 -4.83 29.82
CA GLY A 162 11.23 -5.48 31.10
C GLY A 162 10.54 -6.85 30.99
N ASP A 163 10.55 -7.49 29.80
CA ASP A 163 9.86 -8.75 29.48
C ASP A 163 8.32 -8.65 29.50
N GLU A 164 7.76 -7.43 29.55
CA GLU A 164 6.31 -7.20 29.67
C GLU A 164 5.52 -7.67 28.45
N LEU A 165 6.14 -7.62 27.27
CA LEU A 165 5.52 -8.04 25.99
C LEU A 165 5.68 -9.54 25.71
N ASN A 166 6.43 -10.27 26.53
CA ASN A 166 6.68 -11.70 26.36
C ASN A 166 5.52 -12.55 26.92
N THR A 167 4.31 -12.27 26.42
CA THR A 167 3.06 -12.84 26.94
C THR A 167 2.91 -14.32 26.56
N PRO A 168 2.06 -15.10 27.26
CA PRO A 168 1.77 -16.48 26.89
C PRO A 168 1.27 -16.62 25.45
N GLU A 169 0.44 -15.69 24.98
CA GLU A 169 -0.11 -15.67 23.61
C GLU A 169 1.01 -15.46 22.59
N PHE A 170 1.93 -14.52 22.86
CA PHE A 170 3.11 -14.31 22.04
C PHE A 170 3.98 -15.58 21.95
N LYS A 171 4.23 -16.25 23.07
CA LYS A 171 5.06 -17.47 23.10
C LYS A 171 4.49 -18.58 22.23
N VAL A 172 3.17 -18.74 22.19
CA VAL A 172 2.51 -19.72 21.31
C VAL A 172 2.76 -19.37 19.85
N GLU A 173 2.56 -18.10 19.45
CA GLU A 173 2.80 -17.68 18.06
C GLU A 173 4.27 -17.76 17.65
N LEU A 174 5.20 -17.40 18.55
CA LEU A 174 6.64 -17.55 18.32
C LEU A 174 7.02 -19.03 18.10
N GLN A 175 6.41 -19.95 18.86
CA GLN A 175 6.63 -21.38 18.67
C GLN A 175 6.13 -21.83 17.29
N GLU A 176 4.94 -21.39 16.88
CA GLU A 176 4.41 -21.67 15.53
C GLU A 176 5.34 -21.13 14.43
N PHE A 177 5.85 -19.91 14.59
CA PHE A 177 6.79 -19.28 13.67
C PHE A 177 8.06 -20.11 13.51
N VAL A 178 8.68 -20.48 14.63
CA VAL A 178 9.90 -21.29 14.64
C VAL A 178 9.63 -22.67 14.04
N ASP A 179 8.53 -23.33 14.42
CA ASP A 179 8.19 -24.67 13.92
C ASP A 179 7.96 -24.69 12.41
N GLU A 180 7.28 -23.67 11.87
CA GLU A 180 7.06 -23.53 10.41
C GLU A 180 8.39 -23.35 9.67
N LEU A 181 9.25 -22.44 10.12
CA LEU A 181 10.56 -22.21 9.50
C LEU A 181 11.54 -23.37 9.71
N ARG A 182 11.40 -24.17 10.76
CA ARG A 182 12.18 -25.41 10.95
C ARG A 182 11.71 -26.54 10.07
N LYS A 183 10.43 -26.55 9.68
CA LYS A 183 9.85 -27.58 8.82
C LYS A 183 10.21 -27.37 7.35
N SER A 184 10.09 -26.14 6.85
CA SER A 184 10.20 -25.83 5.42
C SER A 184 10.94 -24.53 5.10
N GLY A 185 11.63 -23.92 6.07
CA GLY A 185 12.32 -22.65 5.88
C GLY A 185 13.82 -22.68 6.19
N PRO A 186 14.46 -21.51 6.28
CA PRO A 186 15.89 -21.39 6.53
C PRO A 186 16.31 -21.87 7.92
N LEU A 187 15.38 -22.05 8.87
CA LEU A 187 15.69 -22.55 10.22
C LEU A 187 15.73 -24.08 10.32
N ARG A 188 15.53 -24.80 9.21
CA ARG A 188 15.58 -26.27 9.20
C ARG A 188 16.96 -26.84 9.49
N SER A 189 17.99 -26.28 8.86
CA SER A 189 19.39 -26.70 8.96
C SER A 189 20.31 -25.62 8.41
N LEU A 190 21.61 -25.68 8.71
CA LEU A 190 22.60 -24.78 8.11
C LEU A 190 22.60 -24.88 6.59
N SER A 191 22.50 -26.09 6.04
CA SER A 191 22.43 -26.31 4.59
C SER A 191 21.17 -25.68 3.97
N SER A 192 20.03 -25.78 4.64
CA SER A 192 18.78 -25.17 4.20
C SER A 192 18.90 -23.64 4.24
N MET A 193 19.50 -23.08 5.29
CA MET A 193 19.77 -21.64 5.39
C MET A 193 20.67 -21.16 4.26
N SER A 194 21.79 -21.85 4.00
CA SER A 194 22.71 -21.48 2.91
C SER A 194 22.00 -21.50 1.55
N GLY A 195 21.23 -22.56 1.26
CA GLY A 195 20.44 -22.65 0.02
C GLY A 195 19.44 -21.51 -0.10
N TYR A 196 18.65 -21.28 0.96
CA TYR A 196 17.67 -20.21 0.99
C TYR A 196 18.30 -18.83 0.76
N CYS A 197 19.44 -18.54 1.42
CA CYS A 197 20.14 -17.26 1.27
C CYS A 197 20.75 -17.08 -0.13
N CYS A 198 21.24 -18.16 -0.75
CA CYS A 198 21.74 -18.13 -2.12
C CYS A 198 20.62 -17.82 -3.13
N ASP A 199 19.46 -18.44 -2.97
CA ASP A 199 18.31 -18.24 -3.85
C ASP A 199 17.67 -16.84 -3.64
N HIS A 200 17.65 -16.36 -2.40
CA HIS A 200 17.07 -15.09 -1.98
C HIS A 200 18.11 -14.01 -1.68
N ASN A 201 18.98 -13.74 -2.66
CA ASN A 201 20.09 -12.80 -2.52
C ASN A 201 19.68 -11.32 -2.29
N ALA A 202 18.43 -10.96 -2.59
CA ALA A 202 17.89 -9.63 -2.31
C ALA A 202 17.87 -9.30 -0.81
N GLY A 203 17.88 -10.32 0.05
CA GLY A 203 17.98 -10.13 1.50
C GLY A 203 19.40 -9.88 1.99
N LYS A 204 20.43 -9.86 1.12
CA LYS A 204 21.82 -9.68 1.57
C LYS A 204 21.98 -8.29 2.21
N LEU A 205 22.44 -8.28 3.46
CA LEU A 205 22.70 -7.05 4.21
C LEU A 205 24.07 -6.48 3.82
N ASP A 206 24.11 -5.18 3.57
CA ASP A 206 25.34 -4.42 3.31
C ASP A 206 25.76 -3.66 4.57
N ASP A 207 25.99 -4.40 5.66
CA ASP A 207 26.28 -3.87 6.98
C ASP A 207 27.75 -4.02 7.39
N GLY A 208 28.62 -4.39 6.43
CA GLY A 208 30.03 -4.65 6.67
C GLY A 208 30.32 -5.91 7.50
N SER A 209 29.30 -6.67 7.91
CA SER A 209 29.46 -7.99 8.51
C SER A 209 29.66 -9.05 7.41
N SER A 210 30.27 -10.18 7.78
CA SER A 210 30.62 -11.23 6.83
C SER A 210 29.36 -12.00 6.37
N GLY A 211 28.58 -11.44 5.44
CA GLY A 211 27.58 -12.19 4.67
C GLY A 211 26.26 -12.50 5.37
N GLY A 212 25.73 -11.59 6.18
CA GLY A 212 24.38 -11.70 6.76
C GLY A 212 23.26 -11.45 5.73
N TYR A 213 22.12 -12.11 5.93
CA TYR A 213 20.91 -11.96 5.11
C TYR A 213 19.71 -11.62 6.01
N GLY A 214 18.97 -10.55 5.72
CA GLY A 214 17.81 -10.09 6.47
C GLY A 214 16.50 -10.40 5.76
N TYR A 215 15.60 -11.06 6.48
CA TYR A 215 14.25 -11.40 6.03
C TYR A 215 13.22 -10.94 7.06
N ILE A 216 12.06 -10.51 6.57
CA ILE A 216 10.94 -10.06 7.39
C ILE A 216 9.73 -10.94 7.10
N ALA A 217 9.04 -11.34 8.15
CA ALA A 217 7.68 -11.87 8.08
C ALA A 217 6.80 -11.10 9.06
N GLU A 218 5.52 -10.97 8.72
CA GLU A 218 4.55 -10.27 9.56
C GLU A 218 3.33 -11.15 9.78
N SER A 219 2.84 -11.14 11.01
CA SER A 219 1.50 -11.61 11.34
C SER A 219 0.57 -10.40 11.55
N GLU A 220 -0.65 -10.67 12.00
CA GLU A 220 -1.57 -9.62 12.41
C GLU A 220 -0.93 -8.69 13.45
N ASN A 221 -0.31 -9.27 14.49
CA ASN A 221 0.14 -8.54 15.66
C ASN A 221 1.66 -8.34 15.76
N TYR A 222 2.47 -9.14 15.05
CA TYR A 222 3.92 -9.11 15.23
C TYR A 222 4.67 -8.99 13.91
N ARG A 223 5.86 -8.37 13.98
CA ARG A 223 6.86 -8.36 12.92
C ARG A 223 8.08 -9.15 13.38
N TYR A 224 8.52 -10.06 12.53
CA TYR A 224 9.63 -10.98 12.74
C TYR A 224 10.77 -10.62 11.80
N CYS A 225 11.87 -10.08 12.33
CA CYS A 225 13.06 -9.71 11.58
C CYS A 225 14.14 -10.78 11.79
N LEU A 226 14.24 -11.71 10.85
CA LEU A 226 15.19 -12.81 10.85
C LEU A 226 16.47 -12.46 10.08
N ARG A 227 17.59 -12.37 10.78
CA ARG A 227 18.92 -12.31 10.19
C ARG A 227 19.55 -13.70 10.17
N CYS A 228 19.89 -14.17 8.98
CA CYS A 228 20.58 -15.43 8.71
C CYS A 228 22.07 -15.19 8.44
N THR A 229 22.93 -15.95 9.08
CA THR A 229 24.39 -15.98 8.85
C THR A 229 24.77 -17.41 8.49
N PRO A 230 24.81 -17.76 7.19
CA PRO A 230 25.02 -19.14 6.72
C PRO A 230 26.51 -19.55 6.79
N ILE A 231 27.17 -19.28 7.92
CA ILE A 231 28.58 -19.58 8.19
C ILE A 231 28.67 -20.63 9.30
N GLN A 232 29.45 -21.68 9.06
CA GLN A 232 29.69 -22.72 10.05
C GLN A 232 30.51 -22.16 11.24
N GLY A 233 30.08 -22.47 12.46
CA GLY A 233 30.78 -22.05 13.69
C GLY A 233 30.44 -20.64 14.19
N ASP A 234 29.49 -19.96 13.56
CA ASP A 234 28.92 -18.69 14.01
C ASP A 234 27.49 -18.89 14.55
N TYR A 235 26.91 -17.84 15.14
CA TYR A 235 25.48 -17.79 15.44
C TYR A 235 24.69 -17.59 14.16
N ASN A 236 24.01 -18.65 13.73
CA ASN A 236 23.41 -18.71 12.41
C ASN A 236 22.14 -17.87 12.26
N ALA A 237 21.39 -17.65 13.34
CA ALA A 237 20.13 -16.92 13.27
C ALA A 237 19.99 -15.90 14.41
N TYR A 238 19.58 -14.69 14.06
CA TYR A 238 19.08 -13.69 15.00
C TYR A 238 17.67 -13.31 14.59
N LEU A 239 16.71 -13.41 15.50
CA LEU A 239 15.32 -13.09 15.27
C LEU A 239 14.92 -11.97 16.24
N TYR A 240 14.68 -10.78 15.70
CA TYR A 240 14.12 -9.66 16.46
C TYR A 240 12.62 -9.62 16.25
N ILE A 241 11.86 -9.43 17.32
CA ILE A 241 10.40 -9.39 17.25
C ILE A 241 9.88 -8.07 17.79
N TYR A 242 8.92 -7.51 17.05
CA TYR A 242 8.26 -6.25 17.37
C TYR A 242 6.74 -6.45 17.43
N ASP A 243 6.08 -5.84 18.43
CA ASP A 243 4.62 -5.81 18.57
C ASP A 243 4.06 -4.61 17.80
N LYS A 244 3.32 -4.89 16.74
CA LYS A 244 2.73 -3.88 15.85
C LYS A 244 1.67 -3.05 16.56
N ARG A 245 0.96 -3.61 17.54
CA ARG A 245 -0.05 -2.89 18.31
C ARG A 245 0.60 -1.81 19.16
N GLN A 246 1.75 -2.12 19.76
CA GLN A 246 2.54 -1.13 20.51
C GLN A 246 3.05 -0.02 19.59
N GLN A 247 3.52 -0.37 18.39
CA GLN A 247 3.91 0.62 17.38
C GLN A 247 2.74 1.51 16.98
N GLU A 248 1.55 0.95 16.72
CA GLU A 248 0.34 1.71 16.39
C GLU A 248 -0.16 2.59 17.54
N LEU A 249 -0.19 2.06 18.77
CA LEU A 249 -0.54 2.82 19.98
C LEU A 249 0.40 4.02 20.14
N ARG A 250 1.69 3.81 19.89
CA ARG A 250 2.70 4.88 19.94
C ARG A 250 2.55 5.85 18.78
N MET A 251 2.35 5.40 17.56
CA MET A 251 2.04 6.30 16.43
C MET A 251 0.77 7.12 16.70
N LYS A 252 -0.24 6.58 17.38
CA LYS A 252 -1.44 7.33 17.80
C LYS A 252 -1.16 8.32 18.93
N ASN A 253 -0.23 8.00 19.84
CA ASN A 253 0.14 8.84 20.98
C ASN A 253 1.22 9.89 20.64
N GLU A 254 2.08 9.60 19.65
CA GLU A 254 3.21 10.41 19.17
C GLU A 254 2.91 11.09 17.83
N ALA A 255 1.79 10.77 17.17
CA ALA A 255 1.22 11.67 16.18
C ALA A 255 1.22 13.06 16.84
N PRO A 256 1.92 14.05 16.26
CA PRO A 256 1.62 15.42 16.61
C PRO A 256 0.09 15.53 16.52
N LYS A 257 -0.53 16.34 17.37
CA LYS A 257 -1.78 16.96 16.94
C LYS A 257 -1.45 17.67 15.62
N GLN A 258 -1.57 16.95 14.50
CA GLN A 258 -1.63 17.50 13.18
C GLN A 258 -2.99 18.19 13.16
N ASP A 259 -2.97 19.40 13.70
CA ASP A 259 -4.02 20.38 13.63
C ASP A 259 -4.09 20.80 12.16
N TYR A 260 -4.65 19.94 11.31
CA TYR A 260 -5.08 20.30 9.96
C TYR A 260 -6.33 21.20 10.06
N GLY A 261 -6.23 22.30 10.81
CA GLY A 261 -7.35 23.17 11.08
C GLY A 261 -6.99 24.32 12.01
N LEU A 262 -6.66 25.47 11.41
CA LEU A 262 -6.50 26.78 12.06
C LEU A 262 -5.51 26.85 13.23
N THR A 263 -4.44 27.64 13.06
CA THR A 263 -3.59 28.05 14.18
C THR A 263 -4.42 28.68 15.30
N ALA A 264 -3.90 28.74 16.53
CA ALA A 264 -4.57 29.46 17.63
C ALA A 264 -4.95 30.90 17.23
N ALA A 265 -4.13 31.55 16.38
CA ALA A 265 -4.44 32.85 15.78
C ALA A 265 -5.63 32.78 14.80
N GLY A 266 -5.68 31.77 13.93
CA GLY A 266 -6.82 31.55 13.02
C GLY A 266 -8.13 31.28 13.75
N LYS A 267 -8.10 30.48 14.83
CA LYS A 267 -9.28 30.24 15.67
C LYS A 267 -9.76 31.53 16.34
N GLN A 268 -8.84 32.36 16.81
CA GLN A 268 -9.17 33.67 17.36
C GLN A 268 -9.76 34.62 16.31
N GLN A 269 -9.24 34.61 15.07
CA GLN A 269 -9.79 35.43 13.98
C GLN A 269 -11.23 35.03 13.61
N LEU A 270 -11.54 33.74 13.56
CA LEU A 270 -12.93 33.28 13.36
C LEU A 270 -13.86 33.68 14.50
N GLN A 271 -13.40 33.62 15.75
CA GLN A 271 -14.16 34.09 16.91
C GLN A 271 -14.41 35.60 16.84
N ASN A 272 -13.39 36.38 16.48
CA ASN A 272 -13.53 37.83 16.31
C ASN A 272 -14.50 38.17 15.18
N ALA A 273 -14.46 37.46 14.04
CA ALA A 273 -15.39 37.67 12.93
C ALA A 273 -16.86 37.33 13.29
N ALA A 274 -17.08 36.52 14.33
CA ALA A 274 -18.41 36.23 14.89
C ALA A 274 -18.85 37.19 16.00
N ASP A 275 -17.95 38.04 16.50
CA ASP A 275 -18.26 39.03 17.53
C ASP A 275 -18.75 40.34 16.90
N GLY A 276 -20.07 40.49 16.77
CA GLY A 276 -20.71 41.69 16.23
C GLY A 276 -20.49 42.98 17.03
N THR A 277 -19.77 42.96 18.14
CA THR A 277 -19.35 44.18 18.85
C THR A 277 -18.06 44.78 18.30
N LEU A 278 -17.33 44.03 17.46
CA LEU A 278 -16.09 44.48 16.83
C LEU A 278 -16.36 45.20 15.50
N PRO A 279 -15.50 46.14 15.09
CA PRO A 279 -15.56 46.68 13.74
C PRO A 279 -15.18 45.59 12.74
N HIS A 280 -15.96 45.48 11.66
CA HIS A 280 -15.77 44.49 10.61
C HIS A 280 -15.54 45.14 9.24
N SER A 281 -14.86 44.40 8.37
CA SER A 281 -14.63 44.72 6.97
C SER A 281 -15.33 43.70 6.07
N TYR A 282 -15.87 44.16 4.95
CA TYR A 282 -16.60 43.33 3.99
C TYR A 282 -16.04 43.56 2.60
N SER A 283 -15.61 42.50 1.93
CA SER A 283 -15.15 42.50 0.54
C SER A 283 -16.07 41.62 -0.28
N TRP A 284 -16.82 42.23 -1.21
CA TRP A 284 -17.74 41.49 -2.07
C TRP A 284 -16.99 40.92 -3.27
N PHE A 285 -17.47 39.78 -3.77
CA PHE A 285 -16.88 39.13 -4.93
C PHE A 285 -17.91 38.52 -5.86
N VAL A 286 -17.50 38.39 -7.12
CA VAL A 286 -18.17 37.55 -8.12
C VAL A 286 -17.20 36.47 -8.56
N PHE A 287 -17.59 35.21 -8.44
CA PHE A 287 -16.83 34.10 -9.01
C PHE A 287 -17.52 33.66 -10.30
N GLN A 288 -16.86 33.91 -11.42
CA GLN A 288 -17.31 33.52 -12.75
C GLN A 288 -16.74 32.14 -13.12
N ASP A 289 -17.52 31.37 -13.88
CA ASP A 289 -17.16 30.07 -14.43
C ASP A 289 -16.65 29.09 -13.36
N TYR A 290 -17.23 29.16 -12.15
CA TYR A 290 -16.83 28.27 -11.06
C TYR A 290 -17.13 26.80 -11.43
N ASN A 291 -16.26 25.89 -11.01
CA ASN A 291 -16.23 24.49 -11.45
C ASN A 291 -15.91 24.29 -12.95
N LEU A 292 -15.45 25.33 -13.66
CA LEU A 292 -14.90 25.22 -15.01
C LEU A 292 -13.40 25.59 -15.01
N PRO A 293 -12.63 25.15 -16.03
CA PRO A 293 -11.19 25.42 -16.10
C PRO A 293 -10.81 26.91 -16.15
N ASP A 294 -11.71 27.77 -16.62
CA ASP A 294 -11.50 29.22 -16.78
C ASP A 294 -12.09 30.04 -15.62
N GLU A 295 -12.20 29.45 -14.43
CA GLU A 295 -12.77 30.10 -13.26
C GLU A 295 -12.05 31.42 -12.91
N LYS A 296 -12.82 32.46 -12.60
CA LYS A 296 -12.29 33.80 -12.32
C LYS A 296 -12.98 34.45 -11.14
N LEU A 297 -12.25 34.58 -10.03
CA LEU A 297 -12.68 35.32 -8.85
C LEU A 297 -12.33 36.80 -9.01
N THR A 298 -13.34 37.67 -8.96
CA THR A 298 -13.16 39.12 -8.90
C THR A 298 -13.65 39.60 -7.53
N GLY A 299 -12.73 39.98 -6.65
CA GLY A 299 -13.02 40.47 -5.29
C GLY A 299 -12.77 41.97 -5.11
N ASP A 300 -12.75 42.44 -3.86
CA ASP A 300 -12.55 43.84 -3.46
C ASP A 300 -13.60 44.80 -4.04
N LEU A 301 -14.82 44.29 -4.21
CA LEU A 301 -15.95 45.04 -4.72
C LEU A 301 -16.77 45.62 -3.57
N THR A 302 -17.42 46.75 -3.83
CA THR A 302 -18.60 47.18 -3.08
C THR A 302 -19.81 46.32 -3.46
N LEU A 303 -20.85 46.32 -2.62
CA LEU A 303 -22.09 45.60 -2.91
C LEU A 303 -22.67 45.96 -4.29
N SER A 304 -22.78 47.26 -4.59
CA SER A 304 -23.33 47.74 -5.87
C SER A 304 -22.47 47.34 -7.07
N GLU A 305 -21.14 47.32 -6.92
CA GLU A 305 -20.23 46.85 -7.98
C GLU A 305 -20.35 45.34 -8.21
N ALA A 306 -20.47 44.57 -7.14
CA ALA A 306 -20.66 43.12 -7.21
C ALA A 306 -22.00 42.77 -7.88
N ILE A 307 -23.10 43.47 -7.53
CA ILE A 307 -24.41 43.29 -8.18
C ILE A 307 -24.32 43.61 -9.68
N ARG A 308 -23.74 44.76 -10.04
CA ARG A 308 -23.57 45.14 -11.44
C ARG A 308 -22.76 44.10 -12.20
N LEU A 309 -21.60 43.72 -11.67
CA LEU A 309 -20.71 42.74 -12.31
C LEU A 309 -21.40 41.38 -12.45
N TYR A 310 -22.09 40.91 -11.42
CA TYR A 310 -22.82 39.65 -11.46
C TYR A 310 -23.90 39.66 -12.55
N ASN A 311 -24.65 40.75 -12.70
CA ASN A 311 -25.67 40.89 -13.75
C ASN A 311 -25.06 41.00 -15.16
N GLU A 312 -23.94 41.71 -15.32
CA GLU A 312 -23.24 41.88 -16.59
C GLU A 312 -22.48 40.61 -17.03
N THR A 313 -22.17 39.70 -16.11
CA THR A 313 -21.44 38.46 -16.40
C THR A 313 -22.34 37.45 -17.12
N ASP A 314 -22.09 37.23 -18.40
CA ASP A 314 -22.76 36.21 -19.22
C ASP A 314 -22.12 34.83 -19.00
N SER A 315 -22.39 34.22 -17.84
CA SER A 315 -21.95 32.87 -17.48
C SER A 315 -23.10 32.09 -16.84
N GLY A 316 -23.23 30.82 -17.26
CA GLY A 316 -24.14 29.86 -16.65
C GLY A 316 -23.66 29.32 -15.29
N ASN A 317 -22.42 29.62 -14.89
CA ASN A 317 -21.81 29.16 -13.64
C ASN A 317 -21.17 30.36 -12.93
N LYS A 318 -21.94 31.11 -12.15
CA LYS A 318 -21.43 32.27 -11.40
C LYS A 318 -22.00 32.34 -10.00
N ARG A 319 -21.24 32.89 -9.05
CA ARG A 319 -21.72 33.17 -7.69
C ARG A 319 -21.36 34.57 -7.24
N LEU A 320 -22.22 35.18 -6.43
CA LEU A 320 -21.97 36.42 -5.72
C LEU A 320 -21.95 36.12 -4.22
N GLY A 321 -20.86 36.51 -3.57
CA GLY A 321 -20.68 36.33 -2.13
C GLY A 321 -19.92 37.48 -1.50
N VAL A 322 -19.72 37.38 -0.18
CA VAL A 322 -18.94 38.35 0.60
C VAL A 322 -17.97 37.62 1.50
N THR A 323 -16.80 38.23 1.69
CA THR A 323 -15.86 37.84 2.73
C THR A 323 -15.84 38.90 3.82
N LYS A 324 -15.98 38.46 5.08
CA LYS A 324 -15.90 39.26 6.30
C LYS A 324 -14.54 39.07 6.95
N ASP A 325 -13.84 40.19 7.19
CA ASP A 325 -12.50 40.24 7.79
C ASP A 325 -11.46 39.31 7.12
N GLU A 326 -11.61 39.10 5.80
CA GLU A 326 -10.78 38.21 4.97
C GLU A 326 -10.77 36.73 5.43
N ILE A 327 -11.63 36.34 6.39
CA ILE A 327 -11.57 35.03 7.06
C ILE A 327 -12.86 34.22 6.94
N ALA A 328 -14.02 34.87 7.00
CA ALA A 328 -15.31 34.20 6.91
C ALA A 328 -15.96 34.55 5.57
N THR A 329 -16.47 33.56 4.83
CA THR A 329 -17.05 33.77 3.49
C THR A 329 -18.44 33.14 3.42
N VAL A 330 -19.36 33.82 2.75
CA VAL A 330 -20.67 33.28 2.43
C VAL A 330 -21.11 33.71 1.04
N ASP A 331 -21.72 32.79 0.31
CA ASP A 331 -22.35 33.03 -0.99
C ASP A 331 -23.83 33.35 -0.79
N PHE A 332 -24.36 34.31 -1.54
CA PHE A 332 -25.77 34.72 -1.46
C PHE A 332 -26.58 34.36 -2.71
N VAL A 333 -25.94 34.44 -3.88
CA VAL A 333 -26.58 34.14 -5.16
C VAL A 333 -25.68 33.19 -5.93
N ILE A 334 -26.24 32.06 -6.36
CA ILE A 334 -25.53 31.03 -7.11
C ILE A 334 -26.32 30.76 -8.39
N THR A 335 -25.65 30.89 -9.53
CA THR A 335 -26.14 30.40 -10.82
C THR A 335 -25.35 29.17 -11.20
N LEU A 336 -26.01 28.05 -11.38
CA LEU A 336 -25.42 26.78 -11.82
C LEU A 336 -26.21 26.28 -13.02
N ASP A 337 -25.51 25.97 -14.12
CA ASP A 337 -26.14 25.57 -15.38
C ASP A 337 -27.27 26.52 -15.83
N GLY A 338 -27.06 27.83 -15.62
CA GLY A 338 -28.03 28.89 -15.96
C GLY A 338 -29.22 29.01 -14.99
N LYS A 339 -29.29 28.20 -13.93
CA LYS A 339 -30.33 28.28 -12.89
C LYS A 339 -29.83 29.10 -11.71
N GLN A 340 -30.46 30.25 -11.50
CA GLN A 340 -30.16 31.12 -10.36
C GLN A 340 -30.94 30.70 -9.11
N GLN A 341 -30.26 30.66 -7.98
CA GLN A 341 -30.83 30.44 -6.65
C GLN A 341 -30.23 31.43 -5.64
N PHE A 342 -31.06 31.85 -4.69
CA PHE A 342 -30.60 32.57 -3.51
C PHE A 342 -30.40 31.57 -2.36
N THR A 343 -29.35 31.75 -1.58
CA THR A 343 -29.01 30.91 -0.43
C THR A 343 -29.30 31.67 0.87
N ASP A 344 -29.67 30.92 1.91
CA ASP A 344 -29.87 31.45 3.26
C ASP A 344 -28.74 31.01 4.22
N ASP A 345 -27.62 30.53 3.68
CA ASP A 345 -26.48 29.97 4.43
C ASP A 345 -25.94 30.94 5.47
N TYR A 346 -26.00 32.26 5.20
CA TYR A 346 -25.58 33.30 6.13
C TYR A 346 -26.34 33.27 7.46
N THR A 347 -27.57 32.74 7.48
CA THR A 347 -28.38 32.60 8.70
C THR A 347 -27.88 31.50 9.63
N HIS A 348 -27.08 30.55 9.10
CA HIS A 348 -26.55 29.41 9.83
C HIS A 348 -25.08 29.58 10.25
N LEU A 349 -24.42 30.64 9.79
CA LEU A 349 -23.02 30.93 10.08
C LEU A 349 -22.90 31.97 11.19
N ALA A 350 -22.21 31.63 12.29
CA ALA A 350 -22.05 32.52 13.44
C ALA A 350 -21.43 33.89 13.08
N SER A 351 -20.58 33.93 12.04
CA SER A 351 -19.98 35.17 11.53
C SER A 351 -20.97 36.14 10.86
N PHE A 352 -22.15 35.65 10.48
CA PHE A 352 -23.09 36.39 9.63
C PHE A 352 -24.54 36.40 10.17
N SER A 353 -24.96 35.42 10.97
CA SER A 353 -26.37 35.18 11.34
C SER A 353 -27.02 36.30 12.16
N SER A 354 -26.22 37.16 12.77
CA SER A 354 -26.68 38.31 13.58
C SER A 354 -26.11 39.63 13.08
N ASP A 355 -25.62 39.66 11.84
CA ASP A 355 -24.95 40.81 11.25
C ASP A 355 -25.95 41.71 10.51
N ALA A 356 -26.16 42.93 11.03
CA ALA A 356 -27.14 43.86 10.49
C ALA A 356 -26.78 44.38 9.08
N ALA A 357 -25.49 44.57 8.79
CA ALA A 357 -25.04 45.03 7.48
C ALA A 357 -25.29 43.97 6.40
N ILE A 358 -25.14 42.70 6.77
CA ILE A 358 -25.43 41.56 5.90
C ILE A 358 -26.93 41.41 5.66
N ALA A 359 -27.75 41.56 6.70
CA ALA A 359 -29.21 41.51 6.56
C ALA A 359 -29.72 42.59 5.60
N GLU A 360 -29.22 43.83 5.71
CA GLU A 360 -29.54 44.91 4.78
C GLU A 360 -29.07 44.59 3.35
N ALA A 361 -27.84 44.11 3.20
CA ALA A 361 -27.30 43.75 1.90
C ALA A 361 -28.09 42.64 1.20
N VAL A 362 -28.60 41.65 1.94
CA VAL A 362 -29.44 40.57 1.38
C VAL A 362 -30.76 41.12 0.84
N GLU A 363 -31.40 42.05 1.54
CA GLU A 363 -32.62 42.70 1.05
C GLU A 363 -32.35 43.49 -0.25
N THR A 364 -31.22 44.22 -0.31
CA THR A 364 -30.78 44.89 -1.54
C THR A 364 -30.53 43.91 -2.68
N LEU A 365 -29.82 42.80 -2.42
CA LEU A 365 -29.55 41.77 -3.42
C LEU A 365 -30.83 41.16 -3.99
N ARG A 366 -31.77 40.82 -3.10
CA ARG A 366 -33.06 40.25 -3.50
C ARG A 366 -33.84 41.25 -4.35
N HIS A 367 -33.86 42.52 -3.98
CA HIS A 367 -34.54 43.56 -4.77
C HIS A 367 -33.89 43.75 -6.14
N GLU A 368 -32.58 43.99 -6.21
CA GLU A 368 -31.89 44.38 -7.45
C GLU A 368 -31.67 43.23 -8.45
N ILE A 369 -31.62 41.98 -7.97
CA ILE A 369 -31.41 40.79 -8.82
C ILE A 369 -32.75 40.09 -9.15
N ALA A 370 -33.76 40.09 -8.26
CA ALA A 370 -35.03 39.40 -8.54
C ALA A 370 -35.94 40.15 -9.55
N GLU A 371 -35.84 41.49 -9.64
CA GLU A 371 -36.60 42.29 -10.62
C GLU A 371 -36.25 42.00 -12.09
N GLN A 372 -35.29 41.09 -12.37
CA GLN A 372 -34.81 40.76 -13.72
C GLN A 372 -35.26 39.39 -14.26
N THR A 373 -36.14 38.65 -13.57
CA THR A 373 -36.63 37.34 -14.07
C THR A 373 -37.97 37.48 -14.82
N PRO A 374 -38.06 37.22 -16.14
CA PRO A 374 -39.34 37.25 -16.85
C PRO A 374 -40.17 36.01 -16.52
N ASP A 375 -41.40 36.23 -16.07
CA ASP A 375 -42.41 35.22 -15.74
C ASP A 375 -42.73 34.34 -16.97
N GLN A 376 -42.24 33.09 -17.02
CA GLN A 376 -42.54 32.13 -18.09
C GLN A 376 -43.55 31.08 -17.64
N GLY A 377 -44.82 31.33 -18.01
CA GLY A 377 -45.62 30.36 -18.75
C GLY A 377 -46.21 29.18 -17.99
N MET A 378 -47.37 29.39 -17.36
CA MET A 378 -48.31 28.30 -17.08
C MET A 378 -48.68 27.55 -18.37
N THR A 379 -48.39 26.25 -18.44
CA THR A 379 -49.09 25.32 -19.34
C THR A 379 -49.66 24.15 -18.54
N MET A 380 -50.96 24.25 -18.25
CA MET A 380 -51.80 23.15 -17.77
C MET A 380 -52.16 22.24 -18.94
N GLY A 381 -51.53 21.07 -19.04
CA GLY A 381 -51.87 20.01 -20.00
C GLY A 381 -52.74 18.94 -19.34
N GLY A 382 -54.04 18.93 -19.70
CA GLY A 382 -55.10 18.13 -19.10
C GLY A 382 -54.97 16.61 -19.23
N MET A 383 -55.57 15.97 -18.24
CA MET A 383 -55.78 14.54 -18.05
C MET A 383 -56.82 14.02 -19.06
N GLN A 384 -56.50 12.93 -19.74
CA GLN A 384 -57.38 12.24 -20.69
C GLN A 384 -58.11 11.09 -19.96
N LEU A 385 -59.43 11.19 -19.83
CA LEU A 385 -60.34 10.08 -19.50
C LEU A 385 -61.70 10.35 -20.16
N GLY A 386 -62.13 9.43 -21.03
CA GLY A 386 -63.50 9.35 -21.55
C GLY A 386 -63.69 9.88 -22.96
#